data_AF-A0A7S2EVH1-F1
#
_entry.id   AF-A0A7S2EVH1-F1
#
_cell.length_a   1.000
_cell.length_b   1.000
_cell.length_c   1.000
_cell.angle_alpha   90.00
_cell.angle_beta   90.00
_cell.angle_gamma   90.00
#
_symmetry.space_group_name_H-M   'P 1'
#
loop_
_entity.id
_entity.type
_entity.pdbx_description
1 polymer ?
#
loop_
_entity_poly.entity_id
_entity_poly.type
_entity_poly.pdbx_seq_one_letter_code
_entity_poly.pdbx_strand_id
1 'polypeptide(L)'
;GFMLHRSGETYEGEWIYGKYSGWGKYIYVDESTYEGKWENGLKHGVGIMTSSDYQYDGHWHDGKRHGEGIHRNMWTGETRLGLWNDDTFIKWTELTSIFGTTSSYTHGLRPDYFDCKREKMPMIKKLKELSEYQASFRWRHRQSSTSDISSAPFKVKKSMHEFKLI
;
A
#
# COMPACT_ATOMS: atom_id res chain seq x y z
N GLY A 1 -18.36 3.93 -15.04
CA GLY A 1 -19.82 4.08 -14.91
C GLY A 1 -20.15 4.86 -13.66
N PHE A 2 -21.27 5.57 -13.64
CA PHE A 2 -21.71 6.38 -12.49
C PHE A 2 -23.07 5.88 -11.97
N MET A 3 -23.23 5.84 -10.66
CA MET A 3 -24.50 5.52 -9.99
C MET A 3 -24.76 6.52 -8.87
N LEU A 4 -25.98 7.04 -8.83
CA LEU A 4 -26.54 7.77 -7.69
C LEU A 4 -27.58 6.87 -7.02
N HIS A 5 -27.37 6.57 -5.75
CA HIS A 5 -28.33 5.82 -4.94
C HIS A 5 -29.45 6.73 -4.47
N ARG A 6 -30.61 6.14 -4.16
CA ARG A 6 -31.74 6.88 -3.58
C ARG A 6 -31.39 7.49 -2.21
N SER A 7 -30.42 6.91 -1.50
CA SER A 7 -29.86 7.42 -0.23
C SER A 7 -29.07 8.72 -0.39
N GLY A 8 -28.66 9.08 -1.62
CA GLY A 8 -27.75 10.20 -1.88
C GLY A 8 -26.29 9.79 -2.04
N GLU A 9 -25.96 8.52 -1.84
CA GLU A 9 -24.61 7.98 -2.04
C GLU A 9 -24.28 7.91 -3.54
N THR A 10 -23.01 8.09 -3.88
CA THR A 10 -22.57 7.99 -5.28
C THR A 10 -21.44 7.00 -5.45
N TYR A 11 -21.42 6.34 -6.59
CA TYR A 11 -20.30 5.53 -7.04
C TYR A 11 -19.90 5.90 -8.45
N GLU A 12 -18.60 6.10 -8.65
CA GLU A 12 -17.98 6.30 -9.94
C GLU A 12 -16.84 5.26 -10.10
N GLY A 13 -16.98 4.34 -11.04
CA GLY A 13 -15.96 3.31 -11.23
C GLY A 13 -16.36 2.23 -12.23
N GLU A 14 -15.61 1.13 -12.20
CA GLU A 14 -15.86 -0.02 -13.06
C GLU A 14 -16.95 -0.94 -12.48
N TRP A 15 -17.55 -1.73 -13.38
CA TRP A 15 -18.69 -2.58 -13.09
C TRP A 15 -18.54 -3.92 -13.80
N ILE A 16 -18.80 -5.01 -13.09
CA ILE A 16 -18.84 -6.37 -13.66
C ILE A 16 -20.09 -7.06 -13.12
N TYR A 17 -20.95 -7.58 -14.00
CA TYR A 17 -22.22 -8.24 -13.65
C TYR A 17 -23.10 -7.46 -12.67
N GLY A 18 -23.18 -6.13 -12.85
CA GLY A 18 -23.99 -5.25 -11.99
C GLY A 18 -23.40 -4.99 -10.60
N LYS A 19 -22.17 -5.41 -10.34
CA LYS A 19 -21.45 -5.17 -9.08
C LYS A 19 -20.27 -4.22 -9.31
N TYR A 20 -19.93 -3.44 -8.28
CA TYR A 20 -18.69 -2.66 -8.26
C TYR A 20 -17.49 -3.59 -8.40
N SER A 21 -16.56 -3.21 -9.27
CA SER A 21 -15.36 -3.97 -9.54
C SER A 21 -14.25 -3.03 -10.01
N GLY A 22 -13.01 -3.49 -10.04
CA GLY A 22 -11.88 -2.71 -10.58
C GLY A 22 -11.59 -1.48 -9.70
N TRP A 23 -11.23 -0.36 -10.30
CA TRP A 23 -11.03 0.90 -9.57
C TRP A 23 -12.31 1.73 -9.52
N GLY A 24 -12.58 2.33 -8.36
CA GLY A 24 -13.75 3.16 -8.18
C GLY A 24 -13.67 4.06 -6.95
N LYS A 25 -14.44 5.13 -7.01
CA LYS A 25 -14.69 6.08 -5.93
C LYS A 25 -16.15 5.96 -5.47
N TYR A 26 -16.34 5.84 -4.17
CA TYR A 26 -17.65 5.85 -3.52
C TYR A 26 -17.71 7.01 -2.53
N ILE A 27 -18.81 7.76 -2.56
CA ILE A 27 -19.10 8.84 -1.63
C ILE A 27 -20.34 8.41 -0.83
N TYR A 28 -20.16 8.29 0.48
CA TYR A 28 -21.20 7.89 1.42
C TYR A 28 -22.09 9.09 1.79
N VAL A 29 -23.22 8.81 2.46
CA VAL A 29 -24.17 9.85 2.91
C VAL A 29 -23.53 10.84 3.88
N ASP A 30 -22.61 10.36 4.73
CA ASP A 30 -21.86 11.17 5.69
C ASP A 30 -20.69 11.95 5.06
N GLU A 31 -20.67 12.05 3.73
CA GLU A 31 -19.60 12.66 2.93
C GLU A 31 -18.24 11.98 3.06
N SER A 32 -18.14 10.88 3.81
CA SER A 32 -16.94 10.06 3.76
C SER A 32 -16.75 9.49 2.36
N THR A 33 -15.50 9.19 2.01
CA THR A 33 -15.15 8.75 0.67
C THR A 33 -14.23 7.55 0.72
N TYR A 34 -14.48 6.59 -0.17
CA TYR A 34 -13.54 5.53 -0.46
C TYR A 34 -13.09 5.64 -1.91
N GLU A 35 -11.78 5.69 -2.16
CA GLU A 35 -11.18 5.60 -3.49
C GLU A 35 -10.19 4.44 -3.50
N GLY A 36 -10.46 3.41 -4.29
CA GLY A 36 -9.65 2.21 -4.26
C GLY A 36 -10.16 1.11 -5.17
N LYS A 37 -9.61 -0.08 -4.96
CA LYS A 37 -10.04 -1.28 -5.66
C LYS A 37 -11.35 -1.83 -5.06
N TRP A 38 -12.12 -2.44 -5.93
CA TRP A 38 -13.40 -3.08 -5.68
C TRP A 38 -13.41 -4.48 -6.29
N GLU A 39 -14.03 -5.42 -5.59
CA GLU A 39 -14.27 -6.77 -6.09
C GLU A 39 -15.63 -7.25 -5.58
N ASN A 40 -16.47 -7.76 -6.48
CA ASN A 40 -17.80 -8.29 -6.14
C ASN A 40 -18.70 -7.34 -5.32
N GLY A 41 -18.56 -6.02 -5.52
CA GLY A 41 -19.32 -5.01 -4.78
C GLY A 41 -18.70 -4.55 -3.47
N LEU A 42 -17.55 -5.11 -3.08
CA LEU A 42 -16.87 -4.83 -1.81
C LEU A 42 -15.52 -4.14 -2.04
N LYS A 43 -15.10 -3.32 -1.08
CA LYS A 43 -13.76 -2.73 -1.04
C LYS A 43 -12.73 -3.87 -0.95
N HIS A 44 -11.73 -3.86 -1.84
CA HIS A 44 -10.73 -4.92 -1.91
C HIS A 44 -9.37 -4.35 -2.32
N GLY A 45 -8.27 -5.02 -2.02
CA GLY A 45 -6.93 -4.61 -2.43
C GLY A 45 -6.52 -3.27 -1.80
N VAL A 46 -5.83 -2.41 -2.55
CA VAL A 46 -5.39 -1.10 -2.04
C VAL A 46 -6.48 -0.04 -2.19
N GLY A 47 -6.64 0.79 -1.16
CA GLY A 47 -7.62 1.87 -1.19
C GLY A 47 -7.46 2.86 -0.04
N ILE A 48 -8.00 4.06 -0.25
CA ILE A 48 -8.00 5.17 0.69
C ILE A 48 -9.43 5.41 1.15
N MET A 49 -9.68 5.33 2.45
CA MET A 49 -10.90 5.80 3.09
C MET A 49 -10.62 7.14 3.76
N THR A 50 -11.43 8.16 3.49
CA THR A 50 -11.35 9.48 4.13
C THR A 50 -12.69 9.78 4.77
N SER A 51 -12.66 10.07 6.07
CA SER A 51 -13.79 10.56 6.88
C SER A 51 -13.43 11.94 7.45
N SER A 52 -14.34 12.56 8.20
CA SER A 52 -14.09 13.79 8.95
C SER A 52 -12.98 13.65 10.00
N ASP A 53 -12.83 12.45 10.57
CA ASP A 53 -12.01 12.24 11.77
C ASP A 53 -10.65 11.63 11.44
N TYR A 54 -10.62 10.77 10.43
CA TYR A 54 -9.42 10.05 10.02
C TYR A 54 -9.38 9.73 8.53
N GLN A 55 -8.18 9.45 8.05
CA GLN A 55 -7.93 8.83 6.76
C GLN A 55 -7.16 7.53 6.97
N TYR A 56 -7.58 6.48 6.25
CA TYR A 56 -6.90 5.20 6.20
C TYR A 56 -6.46 4.90 4.76
N ASP A 57 -5.16 4.69 4.56
CA ASP A 57 -4.53 4.32 3.30
C ASP A 57 -3.87 2.94 3.48
N GLY A 58 -4.48 1.89 2.94
CA GLY A 58 -4.02 0.54 3.22
C GLY A 58 -4.71 -0.54 2.42
N HIS A 59 -4.53 -1.78 2.86
CA HIS A 59 -5.19 -2.93 2.24
C HIS A 59 -6.60 -3.14 2.79
N TRP A 60 -7.43 -3.69 1.92
CA TRP A 60 -8.83 -4.02 2.13
C TRP A 60 -9.07 -5.45 1.66
N HIS A 61 -9.88 -6.19 2.41
CA HIS A 61 -10.31 -7.52 2.06
C HIS A 61 -11.79 -7.67 2.43
N ASP A 62 -12.62 -8.04 1.45
CA ASP A 62 -14.07 -8.22 1.62
C ASP A 62 -14.77 -7.08 2.38
N GLY A 63 -14.43 -5.85 2.02
CA GLY A 63 -15.04 -4.64 2.58
C GLY A 63 -14.38 -4.13 3.86
N LYS A 64 -13.43 -4.87 4.43
CA LYS A 64 -12.81 -4.60 5.73
C LYS A 64 -11.35 -4.19 5.60
N ARG A 65 -10.85 -3.37 6.52
CA ARG A 65 -9.41 -3.04 6.58
C ARG A 65 -8.62 -4.30 6.91
N HIS A 66 -7.55 -4.54 6.15
CA HIS A 66 -6.72 -5.73 6.29
C HIS A 66 -5.24 -5.36 6.08
N GLY A 67 -4.33 -6.16 6.64
CA GLY A 67 -2.89 -5.99 6.44
C GLY A 67 -2.35 -4.66 6.97
N GLU A 68 -1.27 -4.18 6.37
CA GLU A 68 -0.66 -2.91 6.74
C GLU A 68 -1.47 -1.73 6.17
N GLY A 69 -1.59 -0.66 6.96
CA GLY A 69 -2.25 0.57 6.56
C GLY A 69 -1.76 1.78 7.35
N ILE A 70 -1.72 2.92 6.68
CA ILE A 70 -1.38 4.21 7.25
C ILE A 70 -2.67 4.85 7.76
N HIS A 71 -2.69 5.17 9.05
CA HIS A 71 -3.78 5.90 9.70
C HIS A 71 -3.33 7.34 9.93
N ARG A 72 -4.09 8.30 9.41
CA ARG A 72 -3.90 9.74 9.62
C ARG A 72 -5.08 10.30 10.41
N ASN A 73 -4.80 11.00 11.50
CA ASN A 73 -5.81 11.78 12.21
C ASN A 73 -6.06 13.10 11.46
N MET A 74 -7.32 13.40 11.11
CA MET A 74 -7.64 14.57 10.29
C MET A 74 -7.63 15.90 11.07
N TRP A 75 -7.63 15.84 12.41
CA TRP A 75 -7.55 17.04 13.25
C TRP A 75 -6.12 17.40 13.63
N THR A 76 -5.29 16.41 13.97
CA THR A 76 -3.90 16.63 14.40
C THR A 76 -2.90 16.52 13.26
N GLY A 77 -3.25 15.85 12.16
CA GLY A 77 -2.34 15.50 11.08
C GLY A 77 -1.38 14.35 11.42
N GLU A 78 -1.46 13.80 12.64
CA GLU A 78 -0.60 12.70 13.07
C GLU A 78 -0.83 11.46 12.21
N THR A 79 0.26 10.85 11.75
CA THR A 79 0.24 9.67 10.89
C THR A 79 0.96 8.49 11.55
N ARG A 80 0.35 7.31 11.54
CA ARG A 80 0.89 6.09 12.13
C ARG A 80 0.69 4.88 11.21
N LEU A 81 1.64 3.96 11.18
CA LEU A 81 1.50 2.67 10.48
C LEU A 81 0.88 1.64 11.42
N GLY A 82 -0.23 1.02 11.01
CA GLY A 82 -0.94 0.00 11.78
C GLY A 82 -1.10 -1.30 11.00
N LEU A 83 -1.21 -2.40 11.74
CA LEU A 83 -1.56 -3.72 11.23
C LEU A 83 -3.03 -4.05 11.58
N TRP A 84 -3.78 -4.49 10.58
CA TRP A 84 -5.22 -4.76 10.66
C TRP A 84 -5.52 -6.20 10.22
N ASN A 85 -6.53 -6.79 10.83
CA ASN A 85 -7.10 -8.07 10.42
C ASN A 85 -8.62 -7.94 10.42
N ASP A 86 -9.22 -7.79 9.24
CA ASP A 86 -10.66 -7.72 9.03
C ASP A 86 -11.36 -6.70 9.96
N ASP A 87 -10.94 -5.44 9.86
CA ASP A 87 -11.33 -4.29 10.70
C ASP A 87 -10.90 -4.35 12.17
N THR A 88 -10.30 -5.45 12.62
CA THR A 88 -9.67 -5.53 13.94
C THR A 88 -8.28 -4.93 13.87
N PHE A 89 -8.06 -3.81 14.56
CA PHE A 89 -6.73 -3.27 14.77
C PHE A 89 -5.91 -4.24 15.64
N ILE A 90 -4.75 -4.66 15.13
CA ILE A 90 -3.86 -5.57 15.85
C ILE A 90 -2.83 -4.79 16.66
N LYS A 91 -2.04 -3.94 15.98
CA LYS A 91 -1.01 -3.12 16.63
C LYS A 91 -0.53 -1.99 15.74
N TRP A 92 0.05 -0.97 16.36
CA TRP A 92 0.92 -0.04 15.67
C TRP A 92 2.22 -0.77 15.35
N THR A 93 2.74 -0.56 14.15
CA THR A 93 4.06 -1.04 13.79
C THR A 93 5.03 0.12 13.87
N GLU A 94 6.27 -0.18 14.27
CA GLU A 94 7.33 0.79 14.07
C GLU A 94 7.48 0.96 12.56
N LEU A 95 7.53 2.20 12.10
CA LEU A 95 8.14 2.49 10.81
C LEU A 95 9.59 2.07 10.96
N THR A 96 9.93 0.80 10.72
CA THR A 96 11.31 0.34 10.72
C THR A 96 12.00 1.03 9.55
N SER A 97 12.48 2.24 9.82
CA SER A 97 13.72 2.80 9.36
C SER A 97 14.12 2.39 7.93
N ILE A 98 13.24 2.60 6.95
CA ILE A 98 13.68 2.79 5.56
C ILE A 98 14.52 4.07 5.45
N PHE A 99 14.33 5.00 6.40
CA PHE A 99 15.24 6.11 6.69
C PHE A 99 15.77 5.91 8.11
N GLY A 100 17.09 5.75 8.24
CA GLY A 100 17.78 5.61 9.52
C GLY A 100 17.66 6.87 10.37
N THR A 101 16.52 7.05 11.03
CA THR A 101 16.35 7.70 12.34
C THR A 101 14.89 7.58 12.75
N THR A 102 14.64 6.86 13.83
CA THR A 102 13.39 6.89 14.57
C THR A 102 13.32 8.22 15.31
N SER A 103 12.38 9.07 14.96
CA SER A 103 11.88 10.07 15.91
C SER A 103 10.41 10.28 15.62
N SER A 104 9.58 9.89 16.59
CA SER A 104 8.31 10.57 16.86
C SER A 104 8.49 12.09 16.72
N TYR A 105 7.43 12.80 16.36
CA TYR A 105 7.32 14.26 16.16
C TYR A 105 7.37 14.74 14.70
N THR A 106 6.19 15.08 14.18
CA THR A 106 6.01 16.34 13.42
C THR A 106 4.82 17.09 14.02
N HIS A 107 5.11 17.98 14.98
CA HIS A 107 4.28 19.15 15.19
C HIS A 107 4.40 20.05 13.95
N GLY A 108 3.27 20.49 13.40
CA GLY A 108 3.18 21.76 12.67
C GLY A 108 3.76 21.82 11.26
N LEU A 109 3.17 21.07 10.32
CA LEU A 109 3.08 21.56 8.93
C LEU A 109 1.60 21.82 8.63
N ARG A 110 1.31 23.06 8.24
CA ARG A 110 -0.04 23.52 7.94
C ARG A 110 -0.69 22.66 6.83
N PRO A 111 -2.03 22.56 6.80
CA PRO A 111 -2.76 21.72 5.83
C PRO A 111 -2.79 22.27 4.40
N ASP A 112 -2.22 23.44 4.14
CA ASP A 112 -2.06 23.95 2.78
C ASP A 112 -0.81 23.31 2.17
N TYR A 113 -0.96 22.82 0.94
CA TYR A 113 0.13 22.37 0.06
C TYR A 113 0.51 20.88 0.13
N PHE A 114 -0.36 20.00 -0.40
CA PHE A 114 0.03 19.28 -1.61
C PHE A 114 -1.20 19.08 -2.53
N ASP A 115 -1.12 19.84 -3.62
CA ASP A 115 -1.97 19.96 -4.80
C ASP A 115 -2.52 18.64 -5.38
N CYS A 116 -3.81 18.62 -5.68
CA CYS A 116 -4.64 17.49 -6.15
C CYS A 116 -4.32 17.04 -7.60
N LYS A 117 -3.15 17.38 -8.16
CA LYS A 117 -2.80 17.06 -9.55
C LYS A 117 -1.37 16.58 -9.75
N ARG A 118 -0.93 15.52 -9.05
CA ARG A 118 0.01 14.54 -9.62
C ARG A 118 0.05 13.25 -8.80
N GLU A 119 -0.30 12.15 -9.45
CA GLU A 119 -0.22 10.75 -8.98
C GLU A 119 -1.04 10.42 -7.72
N LYS A 120 -2.32 10.08 -7.99
CA LYS A 120 -3.29 9.41 -7.10
C LYS A 120 -2.86 7.99 -6.71
N MET A 121 -1.61 7.82 -6.28
CA MET A 121 -1.13 6.55 -5.77
C MET A 121 -1.26 6.53 -4.25
N PRO A 122 -1.88 5.47 -3.67
CA PRO A 122 -1.89 5.25 -2.23
C PRO A 122 -0.49 5.42 -1.65
N MET A 123 -0.38 6.18 -0.57
CA MET A 123 0.86 6.43 0.15
C MET A 123 1.50 5.11 0.59
N ILE A 124 0.71 4.08 0.92
CA ILE A 124 1.27 2.75 1.21
C ILE A 124 1.99 2.14 0.00
N LYS A 125 1.49 2.37 -1.22
CA LYS A 125 2.12 1.89 -2.44
C LYS A 125 3.43 2.65 -2.70
N LYS A 126 3.44 3.97 -2.54
CA LYS A 126 4.65 4.80 -2.64
C LYS A 126 5.72 4.36 -1.63
N LEU A 127 5.34 4.09 -0.38
CA LEU A 127 6.28 3.62 0.64
C LEU A 127 6.86 2.24 0.31
N LYS A 128 6.05 1.30 -0.20
CA LYS A 128 6.54 -0.03 -0.60
C LYS A 128 7.50 0.05 -1.78
N GLU A 129 7.15 0.80 -2.83
CA GLU A 129 8.03 1.02 -3.99
C GLU A 129 9.36 1.68 -3.61
N LEU A 130 9.32 2.69 -2.72
CA LEU A 130 10.54 3.33 -2.19
C LEU A 130 11.37 2.35 -1.34
N SER A 131 10.73 1.51 -0.53
CA SER A 131 11.44 0.51 0.26
C SER A 131 12.14 -0.55 -0.60
N GLU A 132 11.49 -1.01 -1.67
CA GLU A 132 12.01 -1.99 -2.63
C GLU A 132 13.16 -1.39 -3.46
N TYR A 133 13.01 -0.15 -3.92
CA TYR A 133 14.07 0.58 -4.62
C TYR A 133 15.32 0.73 -3.75
N GLN A 134 15.16 1.18 -2.49
CA GLN A 134 16.26 1.35 -1.54
C GLN A 134 16.92 0.01 -1.17
N ALA A 135 16.14 -1.06 -1.00
CA ALA A 135 16.67 -2.41 -0.80
C ALA A 135 17.52 -2.88 -2.01
N SER A 136 17.04 -2.62 -3.23
CA SER A 136 17.79 -2.94 -4.46
C SER A 136 19.07 -2.12 -4.62
N PHE A 137 19.07 -0.87 -4.15
CA PHE A 137 20.24 0.01 -4.15
C PHE A 137 21.30 -0.47 -3.14
N ARG A 138 20.89 -0.82 -1.92
CA ARG A 138 21.76 -1.41 -0.90
C ARG A 138 22.36 -2.75 -1.35
N TRP A 139 21.60 -3.56 -2.08
CA TRP A 139 22.11 -4.82 -2.66
C TRP A 139 23.17 -4.57 -3.73
N ARG A 140 22.95 -3.60 -4.64
CA ARG A 140 23.95 -3.21 -5.66
C ARG A 140 25.24 -2.67 -5.05
N HIS A 141 25.16 -1.82 -4.04
CA HIS A 141 26.36 -1.28 -3.37
C HIS A 141 27.12 -2.31 -2.53
N ARG A 142 26.46 -3.40 -2.08
CA ARG A 142 27.15 -4.51 -1.40
C ARG A 142 28.06 -5.29 -2.37
N GLN A 143 27.63 -5.48 -3.62
CA GLN A 143 28.42 -6.16 -4.66
C GLN A 143 29.62 -5.33 -5.16
N SER A 144 29.55 -3.99 -5.08
CA SER A 144 30.65 -3.10 -5.46
C SER A 144 31.76 -2.97 -4.41
N SER A 145 31.59 -3.56 -3.22
CA SER A 145 32.58 -3.54 -2.12
C SER A 145 33.41 -4.82 -2.01
N THR A 146 33.21 -5.78 -2.89
CA THR A 146 34.00 -7.02 -2.96
C THR A 146 34.77 -7.08 -4.28
N SER A 147 35.69 -6.14 -4.48
CA SER A 147 36.87 -6.37 -5.31
C SER A 147 38.07 -6.53 -4.39
N ASP A 148 38.81 -7.62 -4.60
CA ASP A 148 40.06 -8.02 -3.96
C ASP A 148 39.94 -8.81 -2.66
N ILE A 149 39.91 -10.15 -2.81
CA ILE A 149 41.07 -11.01 -2.53
C ILE A 149 40.94 -12.28 -3.40
N SER A 150 42.05 -12.62 -4.05
CA SER A 150 42.23 -13.71 -5.01
C SER A 150 42.26 -15.10 -4.36
N SER A 151 41.62 -16.07 -5.02
CA SER A 151 42.14 -17.40 -5.39
C SER A 151 41.00 -18.41 -5.64
N ALA A 152 40.91 -18.88 -6.88
CA ALA A 152 40.14 -20.08 -7.28
C ALA A 152 41.07 -21.32 -7.17
N PRO A 153 40.61 -22.59 -7.33
CA PRO A 153 39.29 -23.04 -7.81
C PRO A 153 38.67 -24.25 -7.07
N PHE A 154 37.36 -24.47 -7.21
CA PHE A 154 36.76 -25.81 -7.06
C PHE A 154 35.84 -26.12 -8.25
N LYS A 155 36.23 -27.13 -9.03
CA LYS A 155 35.45 -27.71 -10.13
C LYS A 155 34.22 -28.43 -9.57
N VAL A 156 33.03 -28.17 -10.11
CA VAL A 156 31.87 -29.04 -9.93
C VAL A 156 31.64 -29.84 -11.21
N LYS A 157 31.79 -31.16 -11.13
CA LYS A 157 31.38 -32.11 -12.17
C LYS A 157 29.86 -32.20 -12.20
N LYS A 158 29.26 -32.03 -13.38
CA LYS A 158 27.83 -32.25 -13.63
C LYS A 158 27.63 -33.70 -14.10
N SER A 159 26.88 -34.51 -13.36
CA SER A 159 26.38 -35.81 -13.82
C SER A 159 24.91 -35.64 -14.17
N MET A 160 24.57 -35.84 -15.45
CA MET A 160 23.19 -35.96 -15.95
C MET A 160 22.97 -37.45 -16.27
N HIS A 161 21.99 -38.08 -15.64
CA HIS A 161 21.36 -39.28 -16.17
C HIS A 161 20.12 -38.87 -16.95
N GLU A 162 20.11 -39.21 -18.23
CA GLU A 162 19.05 -39.00 -19.18
C GLU A 162 18.20 -40.29 -19.23
N PHE A 163 16.91 -40.22 -18.89
CA PHE A 163 15.93 -41.25 -19.22
C PHE A 163 15.14 -40.77 -20.44
N LYS A 164 15.27 -41.47 -21.56
CA LYS A 164 14.37 -41.37 -22.71
C LYS A 164 13.42 -42.57 -22.68
N LEU A 165 12.13 -42.29 -22.67
CA LEU A 165 11.07 -43.22 -23.08
C LEU A 165 11.05 -43.32 -24.61
N ILE A 166 10.89 -44.54 -25.12
CA ILE A 166 10.27 -44.84 -26.41
C ILE A 166 8.90 -45.41 -26.07
#